data_AF-A0A356RA23-F1
#
_entry.id   AF-A0A356RA23-F1
#
_cell.length_a   1.000
_cell.length_b   1.000
_cell.length_c   1.000
_cell.angle_alpha   90.00
_cell.angle_beta   90.00
_cell.angle_gamma   90.00
#
_symmetry.space_group_name_H-M   'P 1'
#
loop_
_entity.id
_entity.type
_entity.pdbx_description
1 polymer ?
#
loop_
_entity_poly.entity_id
_entity_poly.type
_entity_poly.pdbx_seq_one_letter_code
_entity_poly.pdbx_strand_id
1 'polypeptide(L)'
;MFSTHSIREVAREPVFFLDPDVPRGETFLTICSWCMKIRLPNQGWIELEEAVNCLDSLGSGVVPSLTHGICLECQFVIEKELKNLK
;
A
#
# COMPACT_ATOMS: atom_id res chain seq x y z
N MET A 1 20.86 -26.83 0.88
CA MET A 1 21.09 -26.23 -0.45
C MET A 1 19.78 -26.32 -1.21
N PHE A 2 19.21 -25.20 -1.65
CA PHE A 2 17.94 -25.17 -2.38
C PHE A 2 18.22 -24.83 -3.84
N SER A 3 17.49 -25.45 -4.76
CA SER A 3 17.53 -25.13 -6.20
C SER A 3 16.12 -24.91 -6.70
N THR A 4 15.97 -23.96 -7.62
CA THR A 4 14.69 -23.57 -8.21
C THR A 4 14.73 -23.80 -9.71
N HIS A 5 13.61 -24.25 -10.27
CA HIS A 5 13.41 -24.39 -11.71
C HIS A 5 11.94 -24.07 -12.04
N SER A 6 11.68 -23.64 -13.28
CA SER A 6 10.33 -23.35 -13.74
C SER A 6 9.56 -24.65 -13.92
N ILE A 7 8.35 -24.72 -13.35
CA ILE A 7 7.45 -25.87 -13.51
C ILE A 7 6.49 -25.65 -14.68
N ARG A 8 6.02 -24.41 -14.85
CA ARG A 8 5.05 -24.05 -15.89
C ARG A 8 4.95 -22.54 -16.02
N GLU A 9 4.86 -22.08 -17.26
CA GLU A 9 4.50 -20.71 -17.60
C GLU A 9 3.06 -20.68 -18.13
N VAL A 10 2.32 -19.64 -17.75
CA VAL A 10 0.93 -19.45 -18.16
C VAL A 10 0.77 -18.00 -18.57
N ALA A 11 0.37 -17.77 -19.82
CA ALA A 11 0.01 -16.45 -20.28
C ALA A 11 -1.20 -15.91 -19.50
N ARG A 12 -1.15 -14.63 -19.13
CA ARG A 12 -2.22 -13.92 -18.44
C ARG A 12 -2.45 -12.59 -19.16
N GLU A 13 -3.69 -12.11 -19.12
CA GLU A 13 -4.00 -10.77 -19.58
C GLU A 13 -3.13 -9.75 -18.82
N PRO A 14 -2.55 -8.75 -19.50
CA PRO A 14 -1.75 -7.72 -18.86
C PRO A 14 -2.58 -6.96 -17.81
N VAL A 15 -1.98 -6.75 -16.64
CA VAL A 15 -2.55 -5.86 -15.61
C VAL A 15 -1.81 -4.53 -15.69
N PHE A 16 -2.51 -3.47 -16.07
CA PHE A 16 -1.92 -2.14 -16.31
C PHE A 16 -1.67 -1.33 -15.03
N PHE A 17 -1.32 -2.00 -13.92
CA PHE A 17 -1.11 -1.36 -12.63
C PHE A 17 0.15 -0.47 -12.61
N LEU A 18 1.15 -0.79 -13.42
CA LEU A 18 2.41 -0.03 -13.53
C LEU A 18 2.50 0.80 -14.83
N ASP A 19 1.44 0.79 -15.63
CA ASP A 19 1.39 1.57 -16.87
C ASP A 19 1.20 3.07 -16.51
N PRO A 20 2.12 3.96 -16.93
CA PRO A 20 2.02 5.39 -16.67
C PRO A 20 0.92 6.07 -17.49
N ASP A 21 0.48 5.45 -18.59
CA ASP A 21 -0.52 6.02 -19.50
C ASP A 21 -1.96 5.72 -19.02
N VAL A 22 -2.12 4.85 -18.02
CA VAL A 22 -3.43 4.57 -17.39
C VAL A 22 -3.79 5.69 -16.42
N PRO A 23 -4.98 6.34 -16.57
CA PRO A 23 -5.44 7.37 -15.65
C PRO A 23 -5.52 6.85 -14.22
N ARG A 24 -4.91 7.59 -13.29
CA ARG A 24 -5.06 7.38 -11.85
C ARG A 24 -6.09 8.36 -11.29
N GLY A 25 -6.70 8.00 -10.17
CA GLY A 25 -7.53 8.93 -9.42
C GLY A 25 -6.73 10.17 -9.02
N GLU A 26 -7.36 11.34 -9.09
CA GLU A 26 -6.78 12.64 -8.71
C GLU A 26 -6.50 12.73 -7.19
N THR A 27 -7.13 11.86 -6.40
CA THR A 27 -6.97 11.82 -4.96
C THR A 27 -5.78 10.94 -4.56
N PHE A 28 -4.97 11.47 -3.64
CA PHE A 28 -3.90 10.72 -3.01
C PHE A 28 -4.39 10.03 -1.74
N LEU A 29 -4.19 8.73 -1.67
CA LEU A 29 -4.38 7.91 -0.48
C LEU A 29 -3.02 7.78 0.24
N THR A 30 -2.94 8.12 1.52
CA THR A 30 -1.70 8.00 2.28
C THR A 30 -1.56 6.61 2.91
N ILE A 31 -0.43 5.94 2.66
CA ILE A 31 -0.06 4.65 3.27
C ILE A 31 1.12 4.82 4.23
N CYS A 32 1.10 4.09 5.35
CA CYS A 32 2.21 4.07 6.29
C CYS A 32 3.36 3.26 5.70
N SER A 33 4.54 3.86 5.60
CA SER A 33 5.72 3.21 5.00
C SER A 33 6.27 2.03 5.79
N TRP A 34 5.79 1.82 7.02
CA TRP A 34 6.24 0.75 7.91
C TRP A 34 5.22 -0.38 8.04
N CYS A 35 3.98 -0.08 8.45
CA CYS A 35 2.96 -1.09 8.71
C CYS A 35 1.90 -1.23 7.62
N MET A 36 1.99 -0.45 6.53
CA MET A 36 1.04 -0.47 5.41
C MET A 36 -0.42 -0.07 5.74
N LYS A 37 -0.70 0.39 6.97
CA LYS A 37 -1.99 1.03 7.31
C LYS A 37 -2.29 2.21 6.39
N ILE A 38 -3.56 2.41 6.08
CA ILE A 38 -4.07 3.47 5.21
C ILE A 38 -4.68 4.60 6.05
N ARG A 39 -4.39 5.85 5.69
CA ARG A 39 -5.01 7.03 6.29
C ARG A 39 -6.29 7.39 5.54
N LEU A 40 -7.44 7.20 6.16
CA LEU A 40 -8.72 7.67 5.64
C LEU A 40 -9.14 9.01 6.29
N PRO A 41 -9.77 9.91 5.52
CA PRO A 41 -10.43 11.08 6.08
C PRO A 41 -11.42 10.67 7.18
N ASN A 42 -11.38 11.33 8.33
CA ASN A 42 -12.29 11.13 9.48
C ASN A 42 -12.19 9.77 10.22
N GLN A 43 -11.45 8.79 9.74
CA GLN A 43 -11.25 7.49 10.41
C GLN A 43 -9.82 7.27 10.91
N GLY A 44 -8.86 8.09 10.46
CA GLY A 44 -7.46 7.96 10.88
C GLY A 44 -6.76 6.82 10.14
N TRP A 45 -5.84 6.14 10.82
CA TRP A 45 -5.07 5.03 10.25
C TRP A 45 -5.78 3.71 10.51
N ILE A 46 -6.15 3.00 9.45
CA ILE A 46 -6.84 1.70 9.50
C ILE A 46 -6.05 0.64 8.72
N GLU A 47 -6.38 -0.63 8.93
CA GLU A 47 -5.75 -1.73 8.20
C GLU A 47 -6.08 -1.67 6.70
N LEU A 48 -5.17 -2.19 5.88
CA LEU A 48 -5.31 -2.15 4.42
C LEU A 48 -6.58 -2.86 3.96
N GLU A 49 -6.87 -4.02 4.54
CA GLU A 49 -8.04 -4.84 4.23
C GLU A 49 -9.34 -4.11 4.58
N GLU A 50 -9.36 -3.36 5.68
CA GLU A 50 -10.49 -2.52 6.07
C GLU A 50 -10.68 -1.36 5.08
N ALA A 51 -9.57 -0.70 4.71
CA ALA A 51 -9.61 0.40 3.75
C ALA A 51 -10.11 -0.03 2.38
N VAL A 52 -9.71 -1.21 1.91
CA VAL A 52 -10.18 -1.81 0.66
C VAL A 52 -11.69 -1.99 0.67
N ASN A 53 -12.26 -2.45 1.78
CA ASN A 53 -13.71 -2.59 1.93
C ASN A 53 -14.43 -1.22 1.94
N CYS A 54 -13.82 -0.18 2.51
CA CYS A 54 -14.39 1.16 2.55
C CYS A 54 -14.33 1.89 1.20
N LEU A 55 -13.29 1.66 0.39
CA LEU A 55 -13.01 2.44 -0.81
C LEU A 55 -13.66 1.89 -2.08
N ASP A 56 -14.26 0.70 -2.04
CA ASP A 56 -14.82 -0.03 -3.19
C ASP A 56 -13.86 -0.05 -4.40
N SER A 57 -12.55 0.05 -4.12
CA SER A 57 -11.51 0.39 -5.09
C SER A 57 -11.03 -0.83 -5.88
N LEU A 58 -11.45 -2.04 -5.48
CA LEU A 58 -11.14 -3.26 -6.21
C LEU A 58 -12.04 -3.47 -7.44
N GLY A 59 -13.14 -2.72 -7.59
CA GLY A 59 -14.12 -2.90 -8.67
C GLY A 59 -14.31 -1.73 -9.62
N SER A 60 -13.96 -0.50 -9.23
CA SER A 60 -14.35 0.74 -9.94
C SER A 60 -13.41 1.17 -11.08
N GLY A 61 -12.34 0.42 -11.35
CA GLY A 61 -11.41 0.66 -12.48
C GLY A 61 -10.48 1.87 -12.33
N VAL A 62 -10.77 2.82 -11.43
CA VAL A 62 -9.91 3.97 -11.14
C VAL A 62 -9.08 3.69 -9.89
N VAL A 63 -7.81 3.37 -10.09
CA VAL A 63 -6.86 3.13 -9.00
C VAL A 63 -6.46 4.48 -8.38
N PRO A 64 -6.54 4.65 -7.05
CA PRO A 64 -6.10 5.89 -6.40
C PRO A 64 -4.59 6.05 -6.52
N SER A 65 -4.13 7.30 -6.52
CA SER A 65 -2.71 7.59 -6.37
C SER A 65 -2.29 7.34 -4.92
N LEU A 66 -1.13 6.71 -4.69
CA LEU A 66 -0.62 6.47 -3.34
C LEU A 66 0.45 7.51 -2.98
N THR A 67 0.44 7.96 -1.72
CA THR A 67 1.52 8.74 -1.11
C THR A 67 1.93 8.14 0.22
N HIS A 68 3.12 8.49 0.71
CA HIS A 68 3.70 7.86 1.90
C HIS A 68 3.61 8.76 3.13
N GLY A 69 3.34 8.14 4.27
CA GLY A 69 3.38 8.77 5.58
C GLY A 69 3.85 7.80 6.66
N ILE A 70 3.62 8.19 7.91
CA ILE A 70 3.90 7.36 9.09
C ILE A 70 2.73 7.47 10.07
N CYS A 71 2.24 6.34 10.56
CA CYS A 71 1.25 6.32 11.63
C CYS A 71 1.90 6.59 12.99
N LEU A 72 1.12 7.04 13.97
CA LEU A 72 1.63 7.37 15.31
C LEU A 72 2.30 6.17 16.00
N GLU A 73 1.79 4.97 15.78
CA GLU A 73 2.36 3.74 16.33
C GLU A 73 3.78 3.50 15.80
N CYS A 74 3.96 3.52 14.48
CA CYS A 74 5.27 3.35 13.86
C CYS A 74 6.20 4.52 14.21
N GLN A 75 5.70 5.74 14.26
CA GLN A 75 6.48 6.90 14.67
C GLN A 75 7.04 6.72 16.08
N PHE A 76 6.21 6.31 17.04
CA PHE A 76 6.63 6.07 18.41
C PHE A 76 7.71 4.99 18.51
N VAL A 77 7.56 3.88 17.77
CA VAL A 77 8.55 2.80 17.74
C VAL A 77 9.89 3.33 17.23
N ILE A 78 9.91 4.04 16.11
CA ILE A 78 11.15 4.57 15.53
C ILE A 78 11.81 5.58 16.46
N GLU A 79 11.04 6.50 17.04
CA GLU A 79 11.57 7.49 17.97
C GLU A 79 12.19 6.83 19.21
N LYS A 80 11.63 5.72 19.69
CA LYS A 80 12.21 4.93 20.78
C LYS A 80 13.51 4.26 20.37
N GLU A 81 13.56 3.61 19.21
CA GLU A 81 14.78 2.97 18.70
C GLU A 81 15.90 4.00 18.47
N LEU A 82 15.58 5.16 17.90
CA LEU A 82 16.55 6.25 17.68
C LEU A 82 17.12 6.81 18.98
N LYS A 83 16.36 6.79 20.08
CA LYS A 83 16.86 7.18 21.42
C LYS A 83 17.79 6.12 22.01
N ASN A 84 17.55 4.84 21.74
CA ASN A 84 18.39 3.74 22.24
C ASN A 84 19.72 3.62 21.48
N LEU A 85 19.82 4.23 20.29
CA LEU A 85 21.05 4.28 19.48
C LEU A 85 22.00 5.42 19.86
N LYS A 86 21.58 6.33 20.76
CA LYS A 86 22.39 7.44 21.29
C LYS A 86 22.90 7.11 22.68
#